data_AF-A0A946HP76-F1
#
_entry.id   AF-A0A946HP76-F1
#
_cell.length_a   1.000
_cell.length_b   1.000
_cell.length_c   1.000
_cell.angle_alpha   90.00
_cell.angle_beta   90.00
_cell.angle_gamma   90.00
#
_symmetry.space_group_name_H-M   'P 1'
#
loop_
_entity.id
_entity.type
_entity.pdbx_description
1 polymer ?
#
loop_
_entity_poly.entity_id
_entity_poly.type
_entity_poly.pdbx_seq_one_letter_code
_entity_poly.pdbx_strand_id
1 'polypeptide(L)'
;TISLPRDLYCSVCVEVFRSLERHGFKHLYVLNGHGANLDPLAEAASRLTAARVRVKSWWEFEPVNLLRKDLYGEWEGMHATPSEIAITQVNHRALDSALATEPPEKLTPAFIKAHGGDKHGPAQEHRAAFPDGRVGSHSALARADHGVALKKAAVAAVAADYLDFIEP
;
A
#
# COMPACT_ATOMS: atom_id res chain seq x y z
N THR A 1 -7.16 10.07 11.61
CA THR A 1 -6.09 10.08 10.60
C THR A 1 -5.34 11.39 10.67
N ILE A 2 -4.02 11.38 10.49
CA ILE A 2 -3.21 12.58 10.26
C ILE A 2 -2.69 12.47 8.82
N SER A 3 -2.84 13.52 8.04
CA SER A 3 -2.49 13.53 6.61
C SER A 3 -1.74 14.81 6.26
N LEU A 4 -0.76 14.70 5.36
CA LEU A 4 -0.13 15.85 4.73
C LEU A 4 -0.91 16.20 3.44
N PRO A 5 -1.10 17.49 3.12
CA PRO A 5 -1.55 17.89 1.79
C PRO A 5 -0.65 17.28 0.71
N ARG A 6 -1.24 16.87 -0.42
CA ARG A 6 -0.53 16.22 -1.53
C ARG A 6 0.77 16.95 -1.92
N ASP A 7 0.68 18.26 -2.12
CA ASP A 7 1.81 19.06 -2.59
C ASP A 7 2.89 19.22 -1.52
N LEU A 8 2.50 19.25 -0.24
CA LEU A 8 3.44 19.25 0.88
C LEU A 8 4.17 17.90 0.97
N TYR A 9 3.43 16.79 0.88
CA TYR A 9 4.04 15.45 0.87
C TYR A 9 5.02 15.28 -0.30
N CYS A 10 4.60 15.66 -1.51
CA CYS A 10 5.48 15.66 -2.69
C CYS A 10 6.74 16.51 -2.44
N SER A 11 6.59 17.71 -1.88
CA SER A 11 7.73 18.60 -1.60
C SER A 11 8.69 18.00 -0.56
N VAL A 12 8.16 17.36 0.50
CA VAL A 12 8.98 16.64 1.49
C VAL A 12 9.77 15.51 0.81
N CYS A 13 9.13 14.69 -0.03
CA CYS A 13 9.80 13.63 -0.76
C CYS A 13 10.92 14.17 -1.66
N VAL A 14 10.67 15.23 -2.42
CA VAL A 14 11.66 15.87 -3.30
C VAL A 14 12.88 16.34 -2.52
N GLU A 15 12.68 17.01 -1.38
CA GLU A 15 13.79 17.54 -0.60
C GLU A 15 14.60 16.43 0.09
N VAL A 16 13.96 15.36 0.55
CA VAL A 16 14.66 14.16 1.05
C VAL A 16 15.48 13.52 -0.06
N PHE A 17 14.88 13.28 -1.23
CA PHE A 17 15.55 12.63 -2.35
C PHE A 17 16.73 13.45 -2.88
N ARG A 18 16.57 14.77 -3.05
CA ARG A 18 17.66 15.68 -3.43
C ARG A 18 18.78 15.70 -2.40
N SER A 19 18.46 15.59 -1.10
CA SER A 19 19.50 15.50 -0.08
C SER A 19 20.33 14.22 -0.22
N LEU A 20 19.69 13.10 -0.57
CA LEU A 20 20.39 11.84 -0.85
C LEU A 20 21.24 11.94 -2.13
N GLU A 21 20.74 12.56 -3.20
CA GLU A 21 21.53 12.83 -4.41
C GLU A 21 22.79 13.66 -4.11
N ARG A 22 22.66 14.72 -3.29
CA ARG A 22 23.80 15.55 -2.88
C ARG A 22 24.85 14.77 -2.09
N HIS A 23 24.45 13.75 -1.33
CA HIS A 23 25.37 12.84 -0.65
C HIS A 23 25.99 11.77 -1.57
N GLY A 24 25.59 11.74 -2.84
CA GLY A 24 26.16 10.85 -3.85
C GLY A 24 25.42 9.53 -4.06
N PHE A 25 24.27 9.32 -3.41
CA PHE A 25 23.42 8.15 -3.70
C PHE A 25 22.97 8.17 -5.16
N LYS A 26 23.04 7.00 -5.83
CA LYS A 26 22.70 6.84 -7.26
C LYS A 26 21.40 6.08 -7.52
N HIS A 27 20.94 5.33 -6.53
CA HIS A 27 19.74 4.51 -6.58
C HIS A 27 18.92 4.75 -5.32
N LEU A 28 17.70 5.27 -5.46
CA LEU A 28 16.76 5.47 -4.37
C LEU A 28 15.58 4.53 -4.54
N TYR A 29 15.38 3.62 -3.58
CA TYR A 29 14.27 2.67 -3.59
C TYR A 29 13.27 3.03 -2.50
N VAL A 30 12.03 3.30 -2.89
CA VAL A 30 10.95 3.69 -1.98
C VAL A 30 9.95 2.54 -1.89
N LEU A 31 9.91 1.88 -0.73
CA LEU A 31 8.89 0.89 -0.43
C LEU A 31 7.65 1.59 0.15
N ASN A 32 6.56 1.59 -0.62
CA ASN A 32 5.31 2.26 -0.27
C ASN A 32 4.33 1.33 0.45
N GLY A 33 3.63 1.89 1.44
CA GLY A 33 2.61 1.22 2.25
C GLY A 33 1.19 1.75 2.06
N HIS A 34 0.99 2.83 1.30
CA HIS A 34 -0.31 3.50 1.21
C HIS A 34 -0.59 4.00 -0.22
N GLY A 35 -1.72 3.61 -0.81
CA GLY A 35 -2.00 3.84 -2.22
C GLY A 35 -2.03 5.32 -2.62
N ALA A 36 -2.56 6.20 -1.76
CA ALA A 36 -2.67 7.63 -2.03
C ALA A 36 -1.30 8.34 -2.16
N ASN A 37 -0.21 7.70 -1.73
CA ASN A 37 1.14 8.23 -1.88
C ASN A 37 1.73 8.00 -3.28
N LEU A 38 1.15 7.12 -4.10
CA LEU A 38 1.72 6.72 -5.39
C LEU A 38 1.90 7.89 -6.35
N ASP A 39 0.84 8.66 -6.58
CA ASP A 39 0.86 9.82 -7.50
C ASP A 39 1.89 10.89 -7.06
N PRO A 40 1.92 11.38 -5.80
CA PRO A 40 2.93 12.35 -5.38
C PRO A 40 4.35 11.76 -5.27
N LEU A 41 4.53 10.47 -4.97
CA LEU A 41 5.85 9.83 -5.00
C LEU A 41 6.40 9.74 -6.43
N ALA A 42 5.56 9.39 -7.39
CA ALA A 42 5.93 9.36 -8.81
C ALA A 42 6.31 10.76 -9.31
N GLU A 43 5.55 11.79 -8.91
CA GLU A 43 5.91 13.18 -9.21
C GLU A 43 7.26 13.54 -8.59
N ALA A 44 7.45 13.27 -7.29
CA ALA A 44 8.71 13.56 -6.60
C ALA A 44 9.91 12.86 -7.25
N ALA A 45 9.76 11.58 -7.60
CA ALA A 45 10.76 10.78 -8.29
C ALA A 45 11.16 11.38 -9.65
N SER A 46 10.19 11.88 -10.43
CA SER A 46 10.46 12.47 -11.75
C SER A 46 11.22 13.81 -11.71
N ARG A 47 11.32 14.45 -10.53
CA ARG A 47 12.09 15.69 -10.34
C ARG A 47 13.57 15.45 -10.09
N LEU A 48 14.00 14.21 -9.92
CA LEU A 48 15.39 13.85 -9.76
C LEU A 48 16.04 13.62 -11.13
N THR A 49 17.30 14.01 -11.25
CA THR A 49 18.03 13.94 -12.53
C THR A 49 19.35 13.19 -12.42
N ALA A 50 19.88 12.97 -11.21
CA ALA A 50 21.18 12.36 -10.97
C ALA A 50 21.09 10.95 -10.38
N ALA A 51 20.06 10.65 -9.58
CA ALA A 51 19.78 9.31 -9.07
C ALA A 51 18.58 8.70 -9.80
N ARG A 52 18.65 7.39 -10.04
CA ARG A 52 17.49 6.59 -10.42
C ARG A 52 16.62 6.44 -9.19
N VAL A 53 15.30 6.57 -9.35
CA VAL A 53 14.33 6.37 -8.26
C VAL A 53 13.34 5.28 -8.68
N ARG A 54 13.10 4.30 -7.80
CA ARG A 54 12.11 3.24 -7.99
C ARG A 54 11.14 3.27 -6.82
N VAL A 55 9.85 3.40 -7.11
CA VAL A 55 8.77 3.38 -6.12
C VAL A 55 7.99 2.10 -6.32
N LYS A 56 7.86 1.29 -5.27
CA LYS A 56 7.17 -0.01 -5.31
C LYS A 56 6.30 -0.15 -4.08
N SER A 57 5.06 -0.58 -4.26
CA SER A 57 4.21 -0.94 -3.12
C SER A 57 4.37 -2.42 -2.78
N TRP A 58 4.38 -2.77 -1.48
CA TRP A 58 4.63 -4.17 -1.08
C TRP A 58 3.65 -5.19 -1.68
N TRP A 59 2.45 -4.74 -2.05
CA TRP A 59 1.37 -5.57 -2.58
C TRP A 59 1.38 -5.76 -4.09
N GLU A 60 2.17 -5.00 -4.86
CA GLU A 60 2.03 -4.98 -6.33
C GLU A 60 2.72 -6.15 -7.03
N PHE A 61 3.59 -6.87 -6.32
CA PHE A 61 4.31 -8.02 -6.86
C PHE A 61 3.37 -9.20 -7.14
N GLU A 62 3.54 -9.85 -8.29
CA GLU A 62 2.68 -10.97 -8.73
C GLU A 62 2.55 -12.08 -7.67
N PRO A 63 3.63 -12.59 -7.03
CA PRO A 63 3.50 -13.63 -6.00
C PRO A 63 2.66 -13.18 -4.79
N VAL A 64 2.70 -11.89 -4.45
CA VAL A 64 1.91 -11.32 -3.36
C VAL A 64 0.44 -11.21 -3.78
N ASN A 65 0.17 -10.73 -5.00
CA ASN A 65 -1.18 -10.60 -5.53
C ASN A 65 -1.89 -11.95 -5.70
N LEU A 66 -1.17 -12.97 -6.19
CA LEU A 66 -1.70 -14.34 -6.28
C LEU A 66 -2.10 -14.85 -4.89
N LEU A 67 -1.23 -14.69 -3.89
CA LEU A 67 -1.53 -15.10 -2.52
C LEU A 67 -2.72 -14.34 -1.92
N ARG A 68 -2.81 -13.02 -2.14
CA ARG A 68 -3.98 -12.21 -1.70
C ARG A 68 -5.27 -12.71 -2.36
N LYS A 69 -5.23 -13.03 -3.65
CA LYS A 69 -6.38 -13.55 -4.40
C LYS A 69 -6.79 -14.94 -3.89
N ASP A 70 -5.83 -15.82 -3.63
CA ASP A 70 -6.10 -17.17 -3.14
C ASP A 70 -6.68 -17.16 -1.72
N LEU A 71 -6.18 -16.27 -0.86
CA LEU A 71 -6.63 -16.17 0.53
C LEU A 71 -7.97 -15.46 0.70
N TYR A 72 -8.23 -14.42 -0.10
CA TYR A 72 -9.32 -13.48 0.16
C TYR A 72 -10.24 -13.23 -1.04
N GLY A 73 -9.79 -13.50 -2.27
CA GLY A 73 -10.58 -13.31 -3.49
C GLY A 73 -11.22 -11.92 -3.57
N GLU A 74 -12.53 -11.89 -3.79
CA GLU A 74 -13.29 -10.63 -3.87
C GLU A 74 -13.40 -9.89 -2.53
N TRP A 75 -13.08 -10.54 -1.40
CA TRP A 75 -13.13 -9.96 -0.07
C TRP A 75 -11.86 -9.23 0.35
N GLU A 76 -10.85 -9.19 -0.53
CA GLU A 76 -9.64 -8.40 -0.31
C GLU A 76 -9.97 -6.91 -0.14
N GLY A 77 -10.90 -6.38 -0.93
CA GLY A 77 -11.29 -4.97 -0.90
C GLY A 77 -10.15 -4.01 -1.27
N MET A 78 -10.20 -2.78 -0.75
CA MET A 78 -9.23 -1.71 -1.06
C MET A 78 -8.59 -1.06 0.17
N HIS A 79 -9.28 -1.04 1.31
CA HIS A 79 -8.80 -0.43 2.55
C HIS A 79 -9.31 -1.19 3.77
N ALA A 80 -8.50 -1.27 4.82
CA ALA A 80 -8.63 -2.23 5.91
C ALA A 80 -8.72 -3.68 5.37
N THR A 81 -7.93 -4.01 4.35
CA THR A 81 -7.88 -5.32 3.69
C THR A 81 -7.52 -6.42 4.69
N PRO A 82 -8.03 -7.65 4.52
CA PRO A 82 -7.58 -8.76 5.35
C PRO A 82 -6.07 -9.03 5.19
N SER A 83 -5.46 -8.73 4.04
CA SER A 83 -4.02 -8.88 3.83
C SER A 83 -3.16 -7.91 4.63
N GLU A 84 -3.53 -6.62 4.72
CA GLU A 84 -2.80 -5.65 5.53
C GLU A 84 -2.93 -5.98 7.03
N ILE A 85 -4.13 -6.31 7.48
CA ILE A 85 -4.38 -6.71 8.87
C ILE A 85 -3.59 -7.97 9.20
N ALA A 86 -3.59 -8.98 8.34
CA ALA A 86 -2.83 -10.21 8.53
C ALA A 86 -1.33 -9.94 8.71
N ILE A 87 -0.73 -9.08 7.87
CA ILE A 87 0.69 -8.70 7.99
C ILE A 87 0.98 -8.01 9.34
N THR A 88 0.11 -7.12 9.79
CA THR A 88 0.31 -6.45 11.09
C THR A 88 0.28 -7.43 12.27
N GLN A 89 -0.56 -8.46 12.21
CA GLN A 89 -0.68 -9.49 13.27
C GLN A 89 0.60 -10.33 13.46
N VAL A 90 1.56 -10.30 12.51
CA VAL A 90 2.83 -11.04 12.64
C VAL A 90 3.68 -10.52 13.80
N ASN A 91 3.74 -9.20 13.96
CA ASN A 91 4.63 -8.53 14.92
C ASN A 91 3.87 -7.69 15.96
N HIS A 92 2.56 -7.57 15.80
CA HIS A 92 1.70 -6.77 16.67
C HIS A 92 0.54 -7.62 17.17
N ARG A 93 -0.04 -7.21 18.31
CA ARG A 93 -1.23 -7.87 18.85
C ARG A 93 -2.37 -7.79 17.84
N ALA A 94 -3.11 -8.88 17.70
CA ALA A 94 -4.42 -8.83 17.05
C ALA A 94 -5.35 -7.93 17.88
N LEU A 95 -6.14 -7.11 17.19
CA LEU A 95 -7.19 -6.31 17.80
C LEU A 95 -8.54 -6.86 17.33
N ASP A 96 -9.33 -7.35 18.26
CA ASP A 96 -10.70 -7.75 17.97
C ASP A 96 -11.56 -6.48 17.83
N SER A 97 -12.24 -6.36 16.70
CA SER A 97 -13.16 -5.26 16.42
C SER A 97 -14.53 -5.83 16.08
N ALA A 98 -15.52 -5.57 16.94
CA ALA A 98 -16.91 -5.95 16.69
C ALA A 98 -17.48 -5.34 15.40
N LEU A 99 -16.90 -4.22 14.93
CA LEU A 99 -17.28 -3.58 13.67
C LEU A 99 -16.87 -4.40 12.43
N ALA A 100 -15.88 -5.27 12.56
CA ALA A 100 -15.35 -6.06 11.44
C ALA A 100 -15.93 -7.48 11.34
N THR A 101 -16.74 -7.90 12.32
CA THR A 101 -17.31 -9.25 12.41
C THR A 101 -18.11 -9.60 11.17
N GLU A 102 -19.01 -8.70 10.76
CA GLU A 102 -19.82 -8.89 9.57
C GLU A 102 -19.09 -8.40 8.31
N PRO A 103 -19.23 -9.10 7.17
CA PRO A 103 -18.69 -8.64 5.91
C PRO A 103 -19.35 -7.32 5.47
N PRO A 104 -18.59 -6.37 4.87
CA PRO A 104 -19.16 -5.15 4.30
C PRO A 104 -19.83 -5.44 2.95
N GLU A 105 -20.33 -4.40 2.28
CA GLU A 105 -20.74 -4.50 0.89
C GLU A 105 -19.54 -4.82 -0.02
N LYS A 106 -19.70 -5.78 -0.93
CA LYS A 106 -18.67 -6.12 -1.92
C LYS A 106 -18.50 -4.99 -2.92
N LEU A 107 -17.25 -4.69 -3.27
CA LEU A 107 -16.97 -3.78 -4.37
C LEU A 107 -17.20 -4.47 -5.71
N THR A 108 -17.71 -3.72 -6.66
CA THR A 108 -17.75 -4.18 -8.05
C THR A 108 -16.36 -4.06 -8.70
N PRO A 109 -16.03 -4.89 -9.70
CA PRO A 109 -14.79 -4.74 -10.46
C PRO A 109 -14.64 -3.34 -11.10
N ALA A 110 -15.75 -2.73 -11.52
CA ALA A 110 -15.78 -1.38 -12.07
C ALA A 110 -15.39 -0.33 -11.02
N PHE A 111 -15.88 -0.48 -9.78
CA PHE A 111 -15.51 0.39 -8.66
C PHE A 111 -14.02 0.30 -8.37
N ILE A 112 -13.48 -0.92 -8.22
CA ILE A 112 -12.05 -1.14 -7.92
C ILE A 112 -11.17 -0.48 -8.99
N LYS A 113 -11.51 -0.66 -10.26
CA LYS A 113 -10.78 -0.05 -11.38
C LYS A 113 -10.83 1.47 -11.33
N ALA A 114 -12.00 2.06 -11.07
CA ALA A 114 -12.17 3.51 -11.03
C ALA A 114 -11.44 4.17 -9.85
N HIS A 115 -11.25 3.44 -8.75
CA HIS A 115 -10.64 3.96 -7.51
C HIS A 115 -9.19 3.47 -7.31
N GLY A 116 -8.56 2.90 -8.35
CA GLY A 116 -7.19 2.43 -8.30
C GLY A 116 -6.21 3.50 -7.82
N GLY A 117 -5.26 3.11 -6.96
CA GLY A 117 -4.38 4.06 -6.28
C GLY A 117 -5.01 4.77 -5.08
N ASP A 118 -6.02 4.15 -4.46
CA ASP A 118 -6.68 4.65 -3.22
C ASP A 118 -7.38 6.00 -3.44
N LYS A 119 -7.99 6.16 -4.62
CA LYS A 119 -8.66 7.41 -5.03
C LYS A 119 -10.06 7.45 -4.45
N HIS A 120 -10.15 7.84 -3.19
CA HIS A 120 -11.41 8.09 -2.50
C HIS A 120 -11.67 9.60 -2.45
N GLY A 121 -12.89 10.03 -2.76
CA GLY A 121 -13.27 11.44 -2.81
C GLY A 121 -13.11 12.19 -1.46
N PRO A 122 -13.74 13.36 -1.30
CA PRO A 122 -13.65 14.16 -0.08
C PRO A 122 -13.95 13.35 1.20
N ALA A 123 -13.28 13.66 2.29
CA ALA A 123 -13.35 12.89 3.54
C ALA A 123 -14.78 12.70 4.09
N GLN A 124 -15.66 13.70 3.90
CA GLN A 124 -17.07 13.60 4.32
C GLN A 124 -17.86 12.58 3.49
N GLU A 125 -17.65 12.58 2.16
CA GLU A 125 -18.27 11.62 1.25
C GLU A 125 -17.73 10.21 1.50
N HIS A 126 -16.41 10.08 1.71
CA HIS A 126 -15.80 8.81 2.05
C HIS A 126 -16.36 8.23 3.35
N ARG A 127 -16.49 9.06 4.40
CA ARG A 127 -17.09 8.63 5.67
C ARG A 127 -18.57 8.25 5.52
N ALA A 128 -19.32 8.95 4.68
CA ALA A 128 -20.73 8.62 4.43
C ALA A 128 -20.87 7.28 3.69
N ALA A 129 -19.99 7.01 2.72
CA ALA A 129 -19.98 5.76 1.97
C ALA A 129 -19.43 4.57 2.77
N PHE A 130 -18.43 4.80 3.62
CA PHE A 130 -17.71 3.77 4.39
C PHE A 130 -17.69 4.14 5.88
N PRO A 131 -18.82 4.01 6.59
CA PRO A 131 -18.97 4.52 7.96
C PRO A 131 -18.08 3.84 9.00
N ASP A 132 -17.65 2.59 8.75
CA ASP A 132 -16.69 1.85 9.59
C ASP A 132 -15.24 1.95 9.07
N GLY A 133 -15.03 2.70 7.99
CA GLY A 133 -13.73 2.92 7.34
C GLY A 133 -13.29 1.80 6.40
N ARG A 134 -13.91 0.62 6.38
CA ARG A 134 -13.55 -0.45 5.46
C ARG A 134 -14.05 -0.13 4.05
N VAL A 135 -13.22 -0.36 3.04
CA VAL A 135 -13.62 -0.21 1.64
C VAL A 135 -13.75 -1.60 1.02
N GLY A 136 -14.90 -2.23 1.26
CA GLY A 136 -15.29 -3.56 0.77
C GLY A 136 -14.40 -4.72 1.18
N SER A 137 -13.64 -4.54 2.26
CA SER A 137 -12.70 -5.52 2.80
C SER A 137 -13.33 -6.33 3.91
N HIS A 138 -13.34 -7.66 3.81
CA HIS A 138 -13.74 -8.49 4.96
C HIS A 138 -12.54 -8.74 5.88
N SER A 139 -12.18 -7.71 6.66
CA SER A 139 -10.98 -7.70 7.51
C SER A 139 -10.88 -8.87 8.49
N ALA A 140 -12.01 -9.43 8.95
CA ALA A 140 -12.04 -10.57 9.87
C ALA A 140 -11.48 -11.89 9.27
N LEU A 141 -11.27 -11.96 7.95
CA LEU A 141 -10.56 -13.09 7.31
C LEU A 141 -9.05 -13.07 7.60
N ALA A 142 -8.52 -11.99 8.16
CA ALA A 142 -7.11 -11.86 8.50
C ALA A 142 -6.69 -12.87 9.57
N ARG A 143 -5.57 -13.55 9.32
CA ARG A 143 -4.94 -14.48 10.26
C ARG A 143 -3.44 -14.26 10.28
N ALA A 144 -2.82 -14.48 11.45
CA ALA A 144 -1.38 -14.26 11.61
C ALA A 144 -0.53 -15.17 10.70
N ASP A 145 -0.98 -16.40 10.45
CA ASP A 145 -0.31 -17.33 9.52
C ASP A 145 -0.37 -16.84 8.07
N HIS A 146 -1.49 -16.27 7.63
CA HIS A 146 -1.60 -15.58 6.34
C HIS A 146 -0.59 -14.42 6.27
N GLY A 147 -0.47 -13.66 7.36
CA GLY A 147 0.48 -12.56 7.50
C GLY A 147 1.92 -13.00 7.32
N VAL A 148 2.31 -14.13 7.92
CA VAL A 148 3.64 -14.72 7.76
C VAL A 148 3.91 -15.07 6.29
N ALA A 149 2.93 -15.70 5.62
CA ALA A 149 3.05 -16.07 4.22
C ALA A 149 3.17 -14.84 3.29
N LEU A 150 2.30 -13.83 3.47
CA LEU A 150 2.31 -12.58 2.72
C LEU A 150 3.61 -11.80 2.93
N LYS A 151 4.05 -11.66 4.18
CA LYS A 151 5.31 -10.99 4.52
C LYS A 151 6.50 -11.70 3.88
N LYS A 152 6.55 -13.03 3.92
CA LYS A 152 7.61 -13.82 3.27
C LYS A 152 7.64 -13.59 1.76
N ALA A 153 6.48 -13.64 1.10
CA ALA A 153 6.37 -13.39 -0.34
C ALA A 153 6.79 -11.96 -0.71
N ALA A 154 6.33 -10.96 0.04
CA ALA A 154 6.68 -9.56 -0.18
C ALA A 154 8.17 -9.30 0.02
N VAL A 155 8.78 -9.82 1.09
CA VAL A 155 10.22 -9.67 1.34
C VAL A 155 11.05 -10.28 0.21
N ALA A 156 10.70 -11.49 -0.24
CA ALA A 156 11.42 -12.14 -1.33
C ALA A 156 11.30 -11.34 -2.64
N ALA A 157 10.11 -10.86 -2.98
CA ALA A 157 9.86 -10.11 -4.21
C ALA A 157 10.53 -8.73 -4.19
N VAL A 158 10.44 -8.00 -3.07
CA VAL A 158 11.10 -6.70 -2.89
C VAL A 158 12.63 -6.86 -2.96
N ALA A 159 13.19 -7.90 -2.34
CA ALA A 159 14.63 -8.15 -2.40
C ALA A 159 15.11 -8.41 -3.84
N ALA A 160 14.39 -9.25 -4.59
CA ALA A 160 14.71 -9.53 -5.99
C ALA A 160 14.61 -8.27 -6.87
N ASP A 161 13.53 -7.50 -6.73
CA ASP A 161 13.32 -6.25 -7.48
C ASP A 161 14.33 -5.16 -7.09
N TYR A 162 14.74 -5.09 -5.83
CA TYR A 162 15.79 -4.18 -5.39
C TYR A 162 17.16 -4.56 -5.98
N LEU A 163 17.50 -5.85 -6.01
CA LEU A 163 18.76 -6.31 -6.59
C LEU A 163 18.83 -5.98 -8.09
N ASP A 164 17.77 -6.27 -8.86
CA ASP A 164 17.64 -5.85 -10.26
C ASP A 164 17.79 -4.32 -10.43
N PHE A 165 17.21 -3.55 -9.51
CA PHE A 165 17.27 -2.08 -9.60
C PHE A 165 18.69 -1.52 -9.48
N ILE A 166 19.51 -2.11 -8.62
CA ILE A 166 20.87 -1.63 -8.32
C ILE A 166 21.93 -2.26 -9.20
N GLU A 167 21.56 -3.16 -10.12
CA GLU A 167 22.49 -3.69 -11.10
C GLU A 167 23.07 -2.55 -11.97
N PRO A 168 24.38 -2.63 -12.32
CA PRO A 168 25.10 -1.57 -13.05
C PRO A 168 24.50 -1.17 -14.41
#